data_AF-A0A3M9ZPZ8-F1
#
_entry.id   AF-A0A3M9ZPZ8-F1
#
_cell.length_a   1.000
_cell.length_b   1.000
_cell.length_c   1.000
_cell.angle_alpha   90.00
_cell.angle_beta   90.00
_cell.angle_gamma   90.00
#
_symmetry.space_group_name_H-M   'P 1'
#
loop_
_entity.id
_entity.type
_entity.pdbx_description
1 polymer ?
#
loop_
_entity_poly.entity_id
_entity_poly.type
_entity_poly.pdbx_seq_one_letter_code
_entity_poly.pdbx_strand_id
1 'polypeptide(L)'
;MILRNVDALVGPSLAHRRGVTIRMAGGVFASVGPAARGASLDCGGLLAVPGLVNSHTHIGDSAAKDAGAGLPAADRIHPVRGAKRRILGSTPRARLARYMARSAASMLRGGTTTFVDFREGGEAGVRLLREALARSPVRALALGRLEEYDSPERVRSGAPPPPGRAARLARLASS
;
A
#
# COMPACT_ATOMS: atom_id res chain seq x y z
N MET A 1 20.82 -16.16 0.38
CA MET A 1 21.53 -14.89 0.67
C MET A 1 21.94 -14.88 2.13
N ILE A 2 23.13 -14.36 2.45
CA ILE A 2 23.63 -14.24 3.82
C ILE A 2 24.04 -12.78 4.04
N LEU A 3 23.48 -12.12 5.05
CA LEU A 3 23.87 -10.79 5.51
C LEU A 3 24.65 -10.99 6.82
N ARG A 4 25.92 -10.59 6.89
CA ARG A 4 26.77 -10.77 8.08
C ARG A 4 27.11 -9.43 8.73
N ASN A 5 27.47 -9.48 10.01
CA ASN A 5 27.92 -8.31 10.78
C ASN A 5 26.88 -7.18 10.83
N VAL A 6 25.59 -7.52 10.87
CA VAL A 6 24.49 -6.55 10.90
C VAL A 6 23.93 -6.43 12.31
N ASP A 7 23.67 -5.21 12.77
CA ASP A 7 22.84 -5.00 13.95
C ASP A 7 21.37 -5.22 13.53
N ALA A 8 20.54 -5.88 14.34
CA ALA A 8 19.18 -6.25 13.93
C ALA A 8 18.17 -6.11 15.06
N LEU A 9 16.93 -5.72 14.71
CA LEU A 9 15.77 -5.80 15.60
C LEU A 9 15.02 -7.12 15.35
N VAL A 10 14.95 -7.98 16.36
CA VAL A 10 14.51 -9.37 16.21
C VAL A 10 13.35 -9.70 17.13
N GLY A 11 12.37 -10.43 16.58
CA GLY A 11 11.22 -10.93 17.32
C GLY A 11 10.15 -9.87 17.62
N PRO A 12 9.06 -10.26 18.29
CA PRO A 12 7.91 -9.38 18.53
C PRO A 12 8.24 -8.14 19.37
N SER A 13 9.22 -8.23 20.27
CA SER A 13 9.69 -7.11 21.10
C SER A 13 10.71 -6.21 20.42
N LEU A 14 11.07 -6.49 19.16
CA LEU A 14 12.11 -5.78 18.42
C LEU A 14 13.44 -5.72 19.20
N ALA A 15 13.82 -6.83 19.84
CA ALA A 15 15.03 -6.90 20.64
C ALA A 15 16.25 -6.62 19.77
N HIS A 16 17.06 -5.63 20.17
CA HIS A 16 18.27 -5.26 19.47
C HIS A 16 19.37 -6.31 19.69
N ARG A 17 19.92 -6.85 18.60
CA ARG A 17 21.04 -7.80 18.60
C ARG A 17 22.15 -7.27 17.71
N ARG A 18 23.38 -7.26 18.22
CA ARG A 18 24.53 -6.70 17.51
C ARG A 18 25.28 -7.74 16.71
N GLY A 19 25.84 -7.34 15.57
CA GLY A 19 26.79 -8.13 14.77
C GLY A 19 26.28 -9.51 14.37
N VAL A 20 24.97 -9.68 14.16
CA VAL A 20 24.38 -10.97 13.82
C VAL A 20 24.56 -11.29 12.33
N THR A 21 24.30 -12.55 11.99
CA THR A 21 24.14 -13.02 10.61
C THR A 21 22.67 -13.36 10.35
N ILE A 22 22.10 -12.79 9.29
CA ILE A 22 20.75 -13.09 8.80
C ILE A 22 20.88 -13.96 7.54
N ARG A 23 20.30 -15.16 7.58
CA ARG A 23 20.24 -16.05 6.43
C ARG A 23 18.86 -16.03 5.82
N MET A 24 18.79 -15.84 4.50
CA MET A 24 17.55 -15.92 3.72
C MET A 24 17.65 -17.06 2.70
N ALA A 25 16.61 -17.88 2.63
CA ALA A 25 16.48 -18.99 1.70
C ALA A 25 15.03 -19.04 1.19
N GLY A 26 14.83 -19.22 -0.12
CA GLY A 26 13.48 -19.30 -0.70
C GLY A 26 12.58 -18.08 -0.45
N GLY A 27 13.16 -16.87 -0.28
CA GLY A 27 12.40 -15.65 0.00
C GLY A 27 11.93 -15.49 1.46
N VAL A 28 12.33 -16.38 2.36
CA VAL A 28 12.03 -16.29 3.80
C VAL A 28 13.29 -16.14 4.65
N PHE A 29 13.15 -15.54 5.84
CA PHE A 29 14.20 -15.52 6.85
C PHE A 29 14.35 -16.92 7.44
N ALA A 30 15.48 -17.57 7.19
CA ALA A 30 15.76 -18.93 7.63
C ALA A 30 16.35 -18.97 9.04
N SER A 31 17.22 -18.02 9.39
CA SER A 31 17.85 -17.95 10.72
C SER A 31 18.45 -16.57 10.98
N VAL A 32 18.44 -16.16 12.24
CA VAL A 32 19.19 -15.00 12.75
C VAL A 32 20.06 -15.48 13.90
N GLY A 33 21.38 -15.37 13.75
CA GLY A 33 22.31 -15.97 14.71
C GLY A 33 23.77 -15.70 14.40
N PRO A 34 24.69 -16.49 14.97
CA PRO A 34 26.12 -16.36 14.71
C PRO A 34 26.49 -16.74 13.27
N ALA A 35 27.78 -16.57 12.95
CA ALA A 35 28.33 -16.69 11.61
C ALA A 35 27.83 -17.91 10.82
N ALA A 36 27.45 -17.67 9.56
CA ALA A 36 27.11 -18.71 8.60
C ALA A 36 28.17 -18.79 7.50
N ARG A 37 28.47 -20.00 7.01
CA ARG A 37 29.37 -20.21 5.88
C ARG A 37 28.67 -19.94 4.54
N GLY A 38 29.41 -19.41 3.57
CA GLY A 38 28.94 -19.18 2.20
C GLY A 38 29.13 -17.73 1.73
N ALA A 39 28.77 -17.48 0.46
CA ALA A 39 28.79 -16.14 -0.12
C ALA A 39 27.88 -15.20 0.70
N SER A 40 28.44 -14.09 1.17
CA SER A 40 27.80 -13.18 2.12
C SER A 40 28.05 -11.72 1.77
N LEU A 41 27.12 -10.86 2.17
CA LEU A 41 27.25 -9.41 2.15
C LEU A 41 27.63 -8.91 3.55
N ASP A 42 28.70 -8.11 3.64
CA ASP A 42 29.04 -7.41 4.87
C ASP A 42 28.11 -6.22 5.08
N CYS A 43 27.42 -6.20 6.20
CA CYS A 43 26.46 -5.16 6.57
C CYS A 43 26.89 -4.41 7.83
N GLY A 44 28.19 -4.40 8.14
CA GLY A 44 28.76 -3.62 9.24
C GLY A 44 28.30 -2.16 9.22
N GLY A 45 27.85 -1.66 10.37
CA GLY A 45 27.34 -0.29 10.52
C GLY A 45 25.89 -0.09 10.05
N LEU A 46 25.22 -1.14 9.57
CA LEU A 46 23.80 -1.10 9.22
C LEU A 46 22.93 -1.70 10.32
N LEU A 47 21.69 -1.19 10.41
CA LEU A 47 20.63 -1.74 11.25
C LEU A 47 19.56 -2.39 10.36
N ALA A 48 19.40 -3.70 10.47
CA ALA A 48 18.30 -4.44 9.87
C ALA A 48 17.05 -4.32 10.75
N VAL A 49 15.97 -3.78 10.17
CA VAL A 49 14.65 -3.68 10.81
C VAL A 49 13.62 -4.47 10.00
N PRO A 50 12.52 -4.96 10.62
CA PRO A 50 11.39 -5.46 9.86
C PRO A 50 10.90 -4.41 8.87
N GLY A 51 10.59 -4.83 7.63
CA GLY A 51 10.09 -3.92 6.61
C GLY A 51 8.81 -3.23 7.08
N LEU A 52 8.73 -1.92 6.88
CA LEU A 52 7.63 -1.12 7.39
C LEU A 52 6.31 -1.46 6.68
N VAL A 53 5.21 -1.38 7.43
CA VAL A 53 3.86 -1.59 6.91
C VAL A 53 3.12 -0.26 6.96
N ASN A 54 2.73 0.27 5.80
CA ASN A 54 1.85 1.43 5.71
C ASN A 54 0.39 0.97 5.67
N SER A 55 -0.29 1.03 6.81
CA SER A 55 -1.63 0.44 6.99
C SER A 55 -2.77 1.24 6.34
N HIS A 56 -2.51 2.42 5.77
CA HIS A 56 -3.56 3.23 5.17
C HIS A 56 -3.01 4.17 4.10
N THR A 57 -3.42 3.97 2.85
CA THR A 57 -3.02 4.80 1.72
C THR A 57 -4.15 4.97 0.70
N HIS A 58 -3.98 5.99 -0.14
CA HIS A 58 -4.78 6.25 -1.34
C HIS A 58 -3.82 6.60 -2.49
N ILE A 59 -3.02 5.65 -2.96
CA ILE A 59 -1.89 5.97 -3.85
C ILE A 59 -2.32 6.43 -5.24
N GLY A 60 -3.58 6.22 -5.64
CA GLY A 60 -4.16 6.84 -6.84
C GLY A 60 -4.17 8.38 -6.78
N ASP A 61 -4.29 8.95 -5.58
CA ASP A 61 -4.28 10.40 -5.34
C ASP A 61 -2.94 11.03 -5.73
N SER A 62 -1.89 10.22 -5.86
CA SER A 62 -0.56 10.71 -6.24
C SER A 62 -0.52 11.35 -7.63
N ALA A 63 -1.54 11.12 -8.49
CA ALA A 63 -1.70 11.81 -9.76
C ALA A 63 -2.18 13.27 -9.63
N ALA A 64 -2.68 13.65 -8.45
CA ALA A 64 -3.21 14.96 -8.11
C ALA A 64 -2.46 15.58 -6.93
N LYS A 65 -1.19 15.19 -6.68
CA LYS A 65 -0.36 15.85 -5.66
C LYS A 65 -0.37 17.35 -5.89
N ASP A 66 -0.53 18.09 -4.79
CA ASP A 66 -0.59 19.55 -4.75
C ASP A 66 -1.77 20.19 -5.51
N ALA A 67 -2.63 19.39 -6.14
CA ALA A 67 -3.85 19.90 -6.76
C ALA A 67 -4.81 20.41 -5.68
N GLY A 68 -5.23 21.67 -5.83
CA GLY A 68 -6.07 22.36 -4.86
C GLY A 68 -5.33 22.89 -3.63
N ALA A 69 -4.00 23.01 -3.68
CA ALA A 69 -3.27 23.81 -2.68
C ALA A 69 -3.90 25.21 -2.57
N GLY A 70 -4.22 25.64 -1.35
CA GLY A 70 -4.91 26.90 -1.07
C GLY A 70 -6.44 26.85 -1.06
N LEU A 71 -7.09 25.74 -1.45
CA LEU A 71 -8.55 25.59 -1.38
C LEU A 71 -9.01 25.06 0.00
N PRO A 72 -10.22 25.42 0.47
CA PRO A 72 -10.83 24.81 1.65
C PRO A 72 -10.94 23.29 1.52
N ALA A 73 -10.84 22.57 2.64
CA ALA A 73 -10.86 21.11 2.65
C ALA A 73 -12.10 20.53 1.95
N ALA A 74 -13.28 21.10 2.23
CA ALA A 74 -14.54 20.69 1.61
C ALA A 74 -14.46 20.68 0.07
N ASP A 75 -13.86 21.71 -0.54
CA ASP A 75 -13.77 21.82 -2.01
C ASP A 75 -12.72 20.88 -2.62
N ARG A 76 -11.76 20.39 -1.83
CA ARG A 76 -10.72 19.45 -2.26
C ARG A 76 -11.21 18.00 -2.22
N ILE A 77 -11.87 17.60 -1.14
CA ILE A 77 -12.16 16.19 -0.83
C ILE A 77 -13.65 15.79 -0.94
N HIS A 78 -14.55 16.70 -1.31
CA HIS A 78 -15.98 16.36 -1.41
C HIS A 78 -16.22 15.14 -2.33
N PRO A 79 -16.89 14.07 -1.86
CA PRO A 79 -17.02 12.80 -2.61
C PRO A 79 -17.81 12.92 -3.92
N VAL A 80 -18.62 13.98 -4.06
CA VAL A 80 -19.47 14.23 -5.24
C VAL A 80 -18.95 15.37 -6.13
N ARG A 81 -18.22 16.35 -5.56
CA ARG A 81 -17.87 17.63 -6.26
C ARG A 81 -16.41 18.04 -6.12
N GLY A 82 -15.64 17.34 -5.29
CA GLY A 82 -14.28 17.72 -4.96
C GLY A 82 -13.35 17.62 -6.15
N ALA A 83 -12.36 18.51 -6.19
CA ALA A 83 -11.33 18.54 -7.24
C ALA A 83 -10.69 17.14 -7.45
N LYS A 84 -10.51 16.36 -6.37
CA LYS A 84 -10.00 14.99 -6.41
C LYS A 84 -10.77 14.09 -7.38
N ARG A 85 -12.11 14.02 -7.28
CA ARG A 85 -12.91 13.14 -8.14
C ARG A 85 -12.80 13.54 -9.61
N ARG A 86 -12.81 14.86 -9.89
CA ARG A 86 -12.70 15.37 -11.26
C ARG A 86 -11.33 15.02 -11.86
N ILE A 87 -10.26 15.28 -11.12
CA ILE A 87 -8.89 15.02 -11.59
C ILE A 87 -8.68 13.53 -11.80
N LEU A 88 -9.04 12.69 -10.83
CA LEU A 88 -8.87 11.24 -10.97
C LEU A 88 -9.75 10.66 -12.07
N GLY A 89 -10.98 11.16 -12.23
CA GLY A 89 -11.89 10.73 -13.30
C GLY A 89 -11.46 11.14 -14.70
N SER A 90 -10.78 12.28 -14.85
CA SER A 90 -10.27 12.75 -16.15
C SER A 90 -8.83 12.34 -16.44
N THR A 91 -8.10 11.82 -15.45
CA THR A 91 -6.72 11.38 -15.64
C THR A 91 -6.69 10.07 -16.43
N PRO A 92 -5.92 9.99 -17.54
CA PRO A 92 -5.79 8.74 -18.29
C PRO A 92 -5.31 7.57 -17.43
N ARG A 93 -5.89 6.37 -17.61
CA ARG A 93 -5.52 5.14 -16.86
C ARG A 93 -4.01 4.91 -16.79
N ALA A 94 -3.31 5.05 -17.92
CA ALA A 94 -1.86 4.86 -17.98
C ALA A 94 -1.10 5.86 -17.10
N ARG A 95 -1.59 7.10 -17.02
CA ARG A 95 -1.00 8.13 -16.14
C ARG A 95 -1.24 7.78 -14.67
N LEU A 96 -2.47 7.38 -14.30
CA LEU A 96 -2.78 6.91 -12.94
C LEU A 96 -1.89 5.73 -12.53
N ALA A 97 -1.78 4.69 -13.36
CA ALA A 97 -0.92 3.54 -13.11
C ALA A 97 0.54 3.95 -12.87
N ARG A 98 1.07 4.84 -13.71
CA ARG A 98 2.44 5.36 -13.56
C ARG A 98 2.66 6.07 -12.22
N TYR A 99 1.70 6.86 -11.77
CA TYR A 99 1.79 7.56 -10.48
C TYR A 99 1.68 6.59 -9.28
N MET A 100 0.81 5.58 -9.36
CA MET A 100 0.73 4.52 -8.36
C MET A 100 2.05 3.73 -8.27
N ALA A 101 2.61 3.32 -9.40
CA ALA A 101 3.91 2.63 -9.46
C ALA A 101 5.05 3.49 -8.86
N ARG A 102 5.07 4.80 -9.16
CA ARG A 102 6.03 5.74 -8.55
C ARG A 102 5.87 5.87 -7.04
N SER A 103 4.63 5.87 -6.55
CA SER A 103 4.34 5.91 -5.11
C SER A 103 4.83 4.65 -4.41
N ALA A 104 4.59 3.46 -4.98
CA ALA A 104 5.13 2.21 -4.46
C ALA A 104 6.66 2.17 -4.46
N ALA A 105 7.30 2.64 -5.54
CA ALA A 105 8.77 2.75 -5.58
C ALA A 105 9.32 3.72 -4.52
N SER A 106 8.60 4.80 -4.23
CA SER A 106 8.95 5.74 -3.16
C SER A 106 8.81 5.10 -1.78
N MET A 107 7.74 4.34 -1.54
CA MET A 107 7.54 3.57 -0.32
C MET A 107 8.67 2.57 -0.10
N LEU A 108 9.08 1.84 -1.15
CA LEU A 108 10.20 0.90 -1.06
C LEU A 108 11.51 1.58 -0.67
N ARG A 109 11.83 2.73 -1.28
CA ARG A 109 13.03 3.50 -0.93
C ARG A 109 13.01 3.99 0.52
N GLY A 110 11.83 4.22 1.09
CA GLY A 110 11.64 4.57 2.50
C GLY A 110 11.56 3.38 3.45
N GLY A 111 11.78 2.15 2.97
CA GLY A 111 11.73 0.93 3.80
C GLY A 111 10.34 0.33 4.01
N THR A 112 9.30 0.88 3.37
CA THR A 112 7.96 0.27 3.36
C THR A 112 7.93 -0.89 2.37
N THR A 113 7.72 -2.10 2.87
CA THR A 113 7.65 -3.33 2.07
C THR A 113 6.22 -3.79 1.84
N THR A 114 5.26 -3.28 2.62
CA THR A 114 3.84 -3.62 2.53
C THR A 114 2.99 -2.37 2.74
N PHE A 115 1.91 -2.23 1.97
CA PHE A 115 0.91 -1.20 2.24
C PHE A 115 -0.51 -1.66 1.97
N VAL A 116 -1.47 -0.94 2.55
CA VAL A 116 -2.91 -1.14 2.37
C VAL A 116 -3.49 0.09 1.68
N ASP A 117 -4.17 -0.11 0.55
CA ASP A 117 -4.75 0.96 -0.27
C ASP A 117 -6.27 0.94 -0.23
N PHE A 118 -6.87 2.04 0.20
CA PHE A 118 -8.31 2.25 0.21
C PHE A 118 -8.76 2.73 -1.17
N ARG A 119 -8.71 1.81 -2.12
CA ARG A 119 -8.76 2.08 -3.55
C ARG A 119 -10.13 2.59 -4.03
N GLU A 120 -10.16 3.81 -4.57
CA GLU A 120 -11.34 4.37 -5.25
C GLU A 120 -11.55 3.82 -6.68
N GLY A 121 -12.60 4.23 -7.37
CA GLY A 121 -12.89 3.83 -8.74
C GLY A 121 -13.38 2.39 -8.88
N GLY A 122 -13.85 1.78 -7.78
CA GLY A 122 -14.42 0.44 -7.75
C GLY A 122 -13.50 -0.64 -8.31
N GLU A 123 -14.10 -1.63 -8.95
CA GLU A 123 -13.42 -2.80 -9.53
C GLU A 123 -12.33 -2.40 -10.53
N ALA A 124 -12.60 -1.39 -11.38
CA ALA A 124 -11.63 -0.91 -12.36
C ALA A 124 -10.39 -0.26 -11.71
N GLY A 125 -10.58 0.40 -10.56
CA GLY A 125 -9.51 0.97 -9.75
C GLY A 125 -8.65 -0.09 -9.07
N VAL A 126 -9.28 -1.13 -8.51
CA VAL A 126 -8.58 -2.28 -7.91
C VAL A 126 -7.73 -3.00 -8.96
N ARG A 127 -8.31 -3.30 -10.13
CA ARG A 127 -7.57 -3.90 -11.25
C ARG A 127 -6.39 -3.04 -11.70
N LEU A 128 -6.61 -1.73 -11.84
CA LEU A 128 -5.54 -0.81 -12.24
C LEU A 128 -4.38 -0.78 -11.23
N LEU A 129 -4.68 -0.82 -9.92
CA LEU A 129 -3.66 -0.89 -8.88
C LEU A 129 -2.83 -2.16 -9.00
N ARG A 130 -3.48 -3.31 -9.19
CA ARG A 130 -2.81 -4.61 -9.36
C ARG A 130 -1.95 -4.64 -10.62
N GLU A 131 -2.49 -4.17 -11.75
CA GLU A 131 -1.75 -4.03 -13.00
C GLU A 131 -0.52 -3.12 -12.85
N ALA A 132 -0.69 -1.96 -12.22
CA ALA A 132 0.39 -1.00 -12.00
C ALA A 132 1.54 -1.54 -11.13
N LEU A 133 1.23 -2.51 -10.26
CA LEU A 133 2.16 -3.07 -9.28
C LEU A 133 2.54 -4.52 -9.56
N ALA A 134 2.14 -5.09 -10.71
CA ALA A 134 2.41 -6.48 -11.06
C ALA A 134 3.91 -6.84 -11.05
N ARG A 135 4.79 -5.84 -11.24
CA ARG A 135 6.25 -5.99 -11.21
C ARG A 135 6.91 -5.34 -9.99
N SER A 136 6.12 -4.83 -9.05
CA SER A 136 6.62 -4.19 -7.83
C SER A 136 6.98 -5.26 -6.79
N PRO A 137 8.13 -5.16 -6.09
CA PRO A 137 8.43 -6.04 -4.96
C PRO A 137 7.67 -5.64 -3.68
N VAL A 138 7.01 -4.47 -3.66
CA VAL A 138 6.18 -4.02 -2.54
C VAL A 138 4.85 -4.76 -2.56
N ARG A 139 4.48 -5.35 -1.41
CA ARG A 139 3.18 -6.01 -1.24
C ARG A 139 2.07 -4.96 -1.08
N ALA A 140 1.04 -5.05 -1.90
CA ALA A 140 -0.11 -4.16 -1.87
C ALA A 140 -1.37 -4.95 -1.51
N LEU A 141 -2.07 -4.52 -0.45
CA LEU A 141 -3.42 -4.98 -0.14
C LEU A 141 -4.43 -3.95 -0.65
N ALA A 142 -5.23 -4.32 -1.64
CA ALA A 142 -6.26 -3.44 -2.20
C ALA A 142 -7.59 -3.61 -1.44
N LEU A 143 -8.03 -2.56 -0.75
CA LEU A 143 -9.35 -2.45 -0.13
C LEU A 143 -10.23 -1.57 -1.01
N GLY A 144 -10.84 -2.17 -2.03
CA GLY A 144 -11.75 -1.47 -2.92
C GLY A 144 -13.03 -1.03 -2.22
N ARG A 145 -13.63 0.06 -2.69
CA ARG A 145 -15.00 0.47 -2.31
C ARG A 145 -15.88 0.75 -3.53
N LEU A 146 -17.20 0.68 -3.36
CA LEU A 146 -18.13 1.21 -4.35
C LEU A 146 -18.12 2.74 -4.32
N GLU A 147 -18.36 3.36 -5.47
CA GLU A 147 -18.46 4.82 -5.61
C GLU A 147 -19.86 5.35 -5.34
N GLU A 148 -20.51 4.78 -4.33
CA GLU A 148 -21.86 5.09 -3.90
C GLU A 148 -21.89 5.22 -2.38
N TYR A 149 -22.57 6.25 -1.90
CA TYR A 149 -22.75 6.51 -0.48
C TYR A 149 -24.22 6.39 -0.15
N ASP A 150 -24.54 5.79 1.00
CA ASP A 150 -25.86 5.89 1.57
C ASP A 150 -26.07 7.27 2.20
N SER A 151 -27.33 7.70 2.25
CA SER A 151 -27.66 8.90 3.01
C SER A 151 -27.41 8.64 4.49
N PRO A 152 -27.04 9.68 5.27
CA PRO A 152 -26.84 9.54 6.71
C PRO A 152 -28.06 8.92 7.43
N GLU A 153 -29.27 9.19 6.94
CA GLU A 153 -30.52 8.63 7.47
C GLU A 153 -30.60 7.12 7.29
N ARG A 154 -30.24 6.61 6.10
CA ARG A 154 -30.20 5.16 5.84
C ARG A 154 -29.14 4.44 6.66
N VAL A 155 -27.98 5.08 6.83
CA VAL A 155 -26.90 4.54 7.66
C VAL A 155 -27.36 4.45 9.12
N ARG A 156 -27.98 5.52 9.65
CA ARG A 156 -28.50 5.54 11.03
C ARG A 156 -29.64 4.55 11.26
N SER A 157 -30.49 4.30 10.26
CA SER A 157 -31.59 3.35 10.38
C SER A 157 -31.16 1.89 10.25
N GLY A 158 -29.88 1.60 9.94
CA GLY A 158 -29.42 0.25 9.68
C GLY A 158 -30.09 -0.40 8.47
N ALA A 159 -30.60 0.41 7.54
CA ALA A 159 -31.31 -0.09 6.37
C ALA A 159 -30.41 -1.04 5.56
N PRO A 160 -30.96 -2.14 5.02
CA PRO A 160 -30.18 -3.06 4.21
C PRO A 160 -29.60 -2.34 2.97
N PRO A 161 -28.47 -2.84 2.44
CA PRO A 161 -27.92 -2.35 1.19
C PRO A 161 -28.97 -2.32 0.08
N PRO A 162 -29.02 -1.29 -0.78
CA PRO A 162 -29.88 -1.27 -1.95
C PRO A 162 -29.69 -2.51 -2.84
N PRO A 163 -30.75 -2.91 -3.57
CA PRO A 163 -30.68 -4.05 -4.47
C PRO A 163 -29.48 -3.99 -5.42
N GLY A 164 -28.83 -5.14 -5.65
CA GLY A 164 -27.66 -5.24 -6.52
C GLY A 164 -26.33 -4.77 -5.91
N ARG A 165 -26.34 -4.08 -4.75
CA ARG A 165 -25.10 -3.64 -4.09
C ARG A 165 -24.26 -4.82 -3.58
N ALA A 166 -24.89 -5.83 -3.00
CA ALA A 166 -24.20 -7.04 -2.52
C ALA A 166 -23.44 -7.77 -3.64
N ALA A 167 -24.06 -7.95 -4.81
CA ALA A 167 -23.43 -8.60 -5.96
C ALA A 167 -22.22 -7.79 -6.49
N ARG A 168 -22.28 -6.46 -6.43
CA ARG A 168 -21.17 -5.58 -6.83
C ARG A 168 -20.02 -5.62 -5.82
N LEU A 169 -20.32 -5.68 -4.53
CA LEU A 169 -19.31 -5.88 -3.49
C LEU A 169 -18.63 -7.25 -3.63
N ALA A 170 -19.39 -8.30 -3.95
CA ALA A 170 -18.82 -9.62 -4.20
C ALA A 170 -17.82 -9.61 -5.38
N ARG A 171 -18.14 -8.94 -6.48
CA ARG A 171 -17.19 -8.75 -7.61
C ARG A 171 -15.94 -7.99 -7.20
N LEU A 172 -16.09 -6.99 -6.33
CA LEU A 172 -14.97 -6.20 -5.81
C LEU A 172 -14.03 -7.03 -4.92
N ALA A 173 -14.58 -7.98 -4.16
CA ALA A 173 -13.80 -8.89 -3.33
C ALA A 173 -13.03 -9.94 -4.17
N SER A 174 -13.58 -10.32 -5.33
CA SER A 174 -12.98 -11.29 -6.25
C SER A 174 -12.07 -10.68 -7.33
N SER A 175 -12.06 -9.36 -7.49
CA SER A 175 -11.19 -8.65 -8.46
C SER A 175 -9.81 -8.44 -7.89
#